data_AF-A0A061P0J7-F1
#
_entry.id   AF-A0A061P0J7-F1
#
_cell.length_a   1.000
_cell.length_b   1.000
_cell.length_c   1.000
_cell.angle_alpha   90.00
_cell.angle_beta   90.00
_cell.angle_gamma   90.00
#
_symmetry.space_group_name_H-M   'P 1'
#
loop_
_entity.id
_entity.type
_entity.pdbx_description
1 polymer ?
#
loop_
_entity_poly.entity_id
_entity_poly.type
_entity_poly.pdbx_seq_one_letter_code
_entity_poly.pdbx_strand_id
1 'polypeptide(L)'
;MATSTITHATPAAFASHVSNRNNEMEIANQFYNQDIDVLLGGGESYFLPKSEGGHQYLMNYMKRFERDGYEIARNAEQLHSANSDRIVGLFANNAMAPEQDRHETDEPSLQEMTGAALSALDQNDEGFFLMVEGSQIDWAGHANDYDWAMTDTEAFEAAYIEAIEFAIEDEETLVVMASDHDTGGLALDGNDNPVWSTTNHTGVDVPVYSFGPGSEQFGGLMDNTDLPKRIANALDIEL
;
A
#
# COMPACT_ATOMS: atom_id res chain seq x y z
N MET A 1 -0.62 -2.90 2.13
CA MET A 1 0.15 -3.19 0.91
C MET A 1 0.69 -1.89 0.36
N ALA A 2 1.80 -1.93 -0.38
CA ALA A 2 2.47 -0.74 -0.90
C ALA A 2 3.39 -1.07 -2.08
N THR A 3 3.56 -0.15 -3.03
CA THR A 3 4.57 -0.29 -4.10
C THR A 3 5.98 0.14 -3.64
N SER A 4 6.11 0.84 -2.52
CA SER A 4 7.40 1.06 -1.84
C SER A 4 7.91 -0.19 -1.13
N THR A 5 8.94 -0.04 -0.28
CA THR A 5 9.19 -1.05 0.76
C THR A 5 7.97 -1.17 1.65
N ILE A 6 7.57 -2.38 2.03
CA ILE A 6 6.40 -2.56 2.88
C ILE A 6 6.62 -2.01 4.30
N THR A 7 7.87 -1.80 4.68
CA THR A 7 8.29 -1.14 5.93
C THR A 7 8.39 0.38 5.82
N HIS A 8 8.02 0.98 4.68
CA HIS A 8 7.97 2.42 4.52
C HIS A 8 6.87 3.06 5.38
N ALA A 9 6.89 4.38 5.52
CA ALA A 9 6.12 5.08 6.56
C ALA A 9 4.61 4.81 6.54
N THR A 10 3.97 4.83 5.38
CA THR A 10 2.52 4.63 5.24
C THR A 10 2.09 3.24 5.69
N PRO A 11 2.59 2.12 5.12
CA PRO A 11 2.25 0.80 5.64
C PRO A 11 2.72 0.57 7.08
N ALA A 12 3.89 1.09 7.45
CA ALA A 12 4.41 0.95 8.82
C ALA A 12 3.49 1.56 9.88
N ALA A 13 2.77 2.64 9.57
CA ALA A 13 1.91 3.33 10.51
C ALA A 13 0.71 2.48 10.99
N PHE A 14 0.31 1.47 10.23
CA PHE A 14 -0.84 0.61 10.57
C PHE A 14 -0.48 -0.57 11.48
N ALA A 15 0.79 -0.98 11.52
CA ALA A 15 1.18 -2.19 12.24
C ALA A 15 2.54 -2.07 12.96
N SER A 16 3.01 -0.85 13.24
CA SER A 16 4.23 -0.66 14.00
C SER A 16 4.25 0.60 14.84
N HIS A 17 5.07 0.57 15.89
CA HIS A 17 5.37 1.70 16.75
C HIS A 17 6.90 1.84 16.89
N VAL A 18 7.44 2.83 16.20
CA VAL A 18 8.86 3.20 16.28
C VAL A 18 8.99 4.71 16.44
N SER A 19 10.07 5.17 17.07
CA SER A 19 10.35 6.60 17.23
C SER A 19 10.85 7.28 15.96
N ASN A 20 11.27 6.49 14.96
CA ASN A 20 11.81 6.98 13.70
C ASN A 20 11.45 6.03 12.57
N ARG A 21 10.83 6.56 11.50
CA ARG A 21 10.43 5.81 10.29
C ARG A 21 11.57 5.03 9.63
N ASN A 22 12.82 5.48 9.79
CA ASN A 22 13.99 4.81 9.20
C ASN A 22 14.39 3.53 9.94
N ASN A 23 13.71 3.15 11.02
CA ASN A 23 13.97 1.90 11.74
C ASN A 23 13.27 0.70 11.07
N GLU A 24 13.40 0.56 9.75
CA GLU A 24 12.69 -0.43 8.94
C GLU A 24 12.98 -1.88 9.35
N MET A 25 14.16 -2.15 9.92
CA MET A 25 14.48 -3.47 10.48
C MET A 25 13.57 -3.85 11.67
N GLU A 26 13.25 -2.88 12.53
CA GLU A 26 12.35 -3.09 13.66
C GLU A 26 10.89 -3.09 13.21
N ILE A 27 10.54 -2.29 12.21
CA ILE A 27 9.21 -2.33 11.59
C ILE A 27 8.95 -3.73 10.99
N ALA A 28 9.90 -4.31 10.25
CA ALA A 28 9.81 -5.68 9.72
C ALA A 28 9.62 -6.73 10.84
N ASN A 29 10.35 -6.57 11.95
CA ASN A 29 10.18 -7.43 13.13
C ASN A 29 8.76 -7.31 13.70
N GLN A 30 8.24 -6.09 13.85
CA GLN A 30 6.88 -5.88 14.36
C GLN A 30 5.82 -6.46 13.43
N PHE A 31 5.95 -6.28 12.11
CA PHE A 31 5.00 -6.87 11.14
C PHE A 31 4.87 -8.38 11.29
N TYR A 32 5.99 -9.09 11.47
CA TYR A 32 5.95 -10.53 11.74
C TYR A 32 5.24 -10.88 13.06
N ASN A 33 5.30 -10.01 14.07
CA ASN A 33 4.70 -10.28 15.39
C ASN A 33 3.23 -9.78 15.51
N GLN A 34 2.72 -8.99 14.55
CA GLN A 34 1.36 -8.44 14.57
C GLN A 34 0.32 -9.35 13.88
N ASP A 35 0.75 -10.53 13.40
CA ASP A 35 -0.13 -11.56 12.82
C ASP A 35 -0.96 -11.08 11.60
N ILE A 36 -0.40 -10.14 10.82
CA ILE A 36 -1.01 -9.60 9.59
C ILE A 36 -1.19 -10.73 8.58
N ASP A 37 -2.39 -10.93 8.04
CA ASP A 37 -2.67 -12.04 7.12
C ASP A 37 -2.09 -11.82 5.73
N VAL A 38 -2.20 -10.61 5.18
CA VAL A 38 -1.71 -10.28 3.84
C VAL A 38 -0.69 -9.14 3.88
N LEU A 39 0.53 -9.42 3.40
CA LEU A 39 1.62 -8.46 3.32
C LEU A 39 2.24 -8.46 1.91
N LEU A 40 1.81 -7.52 1.07
CA LEU A 40 2.29 -7.40 -0.33
C LEU A 40 3.02 -6.06 -0.57
N GLY A 41 4.22 -6.13 -1.16
CA GLY A 41 4.99 -4.95 -1.60
C GLY A 41 6.46 -5.24 -1.90
N GLY A 42 7.31 -4.22 -1.82
CA GLY A 42 8.77 -4.36 -1.88
C GLY A 42 9.42 -4.55 -0.50
N GLY A 43 10.75 -4.59 -0.47
CA GLY A 43 11.56 -4.48 0.75
C GLY A 43 11.98 -5.81 1.36
N GLU A 44 12.11 -6.88 0.57
CA GLU A 44 12.50 -8.20 1.08
C GLU A 44 13.81 -8.15 1.88
N SER A 45 14.75 -7.29 1.50
CA SER A 45 16.03 -7.16 2.20
C SER A 45 15.86 -6.85 3.70
N TYR A 46 14.79 -6.18 4.12
CA TYR A 46 14.51 -5.91 5.54
C TYR A 46 14.03 -7.14 6.32
N PHE A 47 13.63 -8.20 5.63
CA PHE A 47 13.14 -9.45 6.23
C PHE A 47 14.21 -10.56 6.24
N LEU A 48 15.33 -10.36 5.53
CA LEU A 48 16.41 -11.34 5.39
C LEU A 48 17.62 -11.02 6.28
N PRO A 49 18.38 -12.04 6.74
CA PRO A 49 19.63 -11.83 7.47
C PRO A 49 20.74 -11.35 6.55
N LYS A 50 21.74 -10.66 7.10
CA LYS A 50 22.94 -10.21 6.38
C LYS A 50 23.67 -11.33 5.64
N SER A 51 23.63 -12.56 6.16
CA SER A 51 24.21 -13.73 5.50
C SER A 51 23.50 -14.13 4.20
N GLU A 52 22.28 -13.65 3.99
CA GLU A 52 21.43 -13.91 2.82
C GLU A 52 21.10 -12.61 2.07
N GLY A 53 21.94 -11.57 2.22
CA GLY A 53 21.82 -10.31 1.47
C GLY A 53 20.87 -9.27 2.06
N GLY A 54 20.29 -9.51 3.25
CA GLY A 54 19.38 -8.58 3.90
C GLY A 54 20.01 -7.70 4.98
N HIS A 55 19.14 -7.01 5.73
CA HIS A 55 19.51 -6.07 6.78
C HIS A 55 19.51 -6.69 8.18
N GLN A 56 18.73 -7.76 8.40
CA GLN A 56 18.60 -8.40 9.71
C GLN A 56 19.92 -8.99 10.19
N TYR A 57 20.17 -8.96 11.50
CA TYR A 57 21.44 -9.49 12.02
C TYR A 57 21.54 -11.00 11.80
N LEU A 58 20.49 -11.74 12.17
CA LEU A 58 20.46 -13.21 12.14
C LEU A 58 19.13 -13.78 11.69
N MET A 59 18.03 -13.03 11.80
CA MET A 59 16.70 -13.56 11.55
C MET A 59 16.37 -13.54 10.06
N ASN A 60 15.79 -14.64 9.58
CA ASN A 60 15.10 -14.71 8.30
C ASN A 60 13.60 -14.80 8.60
N TYR A 61 12.88 -13.70 8.40
CA TYR A 61 11.44 -13.63 8.62
C TYR A 61 10.65 -14.31 7.50
N MET A 62 11.15 -14.34 6.27
CA MET A 62 10.50 -15.06 5.16
C MET A 62 10.35 -16.55 5.46
N LYS A 63 11.41 -17.19 5.97
CA LYS A 63 11.38 -18.60 6.43
C LYS A 63 10.48 -18.80 7.65
N ARG A 64 10.27 -17.76 8.46
CA ARG A 64 9.38 -17.84 9.62
C ARG A 64 7.92 -17.74 9.21
N PHE A 65 7.57 -16.79 8.35
CA PHE A 65 6.25 -16.72 7.73
C PHE A 65 5.88 -18.04 7.07
N GLU A 66 6.77 -18.59 6.22
CA GLU A 66 6.55 -19.90 5.59
C GLU A 66 6.33 -21.02 6.62
N ARG A 67 7.15 -21.07 7.68
CA ARG A 67 6.99 -22.05 8.77
C ARG A 67 5.65 -21.88 9.50
N ASP A 68 5.18 -20.65 9.62
CA ASP A 68 3.96 -20.29 10.34
C ASP A 68 2.71 -20.36 9.43
N GLY A 69 2.85 -20.94 8.23
CA GLY A 69 1.74 -21.32 7.35
C GLY A 69 1.39 -20.31 6.27
N TYR A 70 2.16 -19.22 6.13
CA TYR A 70 1.95 -18.25 5.06
C TYR A 70 2.41 -18.81 3.72
N GLU A 71 1.63 -18.55 2.68
CA GLU A 71 2.08 -18.72 1.31
C GLU A 71 3.02 -17.57 0.92
N ILE A 72 4.19 -17.93 0.37
CA ILE A 72 5.21 -16.96 -0.02
C ILE A 72 5.18 -16.75 -1.53
N ALA A 73 4.89 -15.52 -1.96
CA ALA A 73 4.97 -15.10 -3.35
C ALA A 73 6.19 -14.18 -3.57
N ARG A 74 6.93 -14.40 -4.65
CA ARG A 74 8.15 -13.63 -4.98
C ARG A 74 8.06 -12.93 -6.33
N ASN A 75 7.02 -13.21 -7.10
CA ASN A 75 6.75 -12.60 -8.39
C ASN A 75 5.25 -12.71 -8.74
N ALA A 76 4.85 -12.10 -9.85
CA ALA A 76 3.46 -12.08 -10.32
C ALA A 76 2.88 -13.49 -10.53
N GLU A 77 3.65 -14.41 -11.13
CA GLU A 77 3.19 -15.79 -11.36
C GLU A 77 2.84 -16.51 -10.06
N GLN A 78 3.70 -16.39 -9.03
CA GLN A 78 3.46 -16.98 -7.72
C GLN A 78 2.29 -16.31 -7.00
N LEU A 79 2.15 -14.99 -7.11
CA LEU A 79 1.02 -14.28 -6.52
C LEU A 79 -0.32 -14.72 -7.15
N HIS A 80 -0.38 -14.83 -8.48
CA HIS A 80 -1.58 -15.30 -9.18
C HIS A 80 -1.94 -16.75 -8.88
N SER A 81 -0.96 -17.55 -8.48
CA SER A 81 -1.15 -18.95 -8.10
C SER A 81 -1.48 -19.12 -6.62
N ALA A 82 -1.34 -18.06 -5.82
CA ALA A 82 -1.53 -18.13 -4.39
C ALA A 82 -3.01 -18.40 -4.06
N ASN A 83 -3.24 -19.32 -3.13
CA ASN A 83 -4.57 -19.75 -2.73
C ASN A 83 -4.58 -20.04 -1.23
N SER A 84 -4.26 -19.00 -0.47
CA SER A 84 -4.26 -18.98 0.99
C SER A 84 -4.89 -17.68 1.46
N ASP A 85 -5.53 -17.74 2.63
CA ASP A 85 -5.96 -16.61 3.44
C ASP A 85 -4.78 -15.81 4.03
N ARG A 86 -3.55 -16.36 3.98
CA ARG A 86 -2.35 -15.73 4.53
C ARG A 86 -1.21 -15.72 3.53
N ILE A 87 -0.86 -14.53 3.02
CA ILE A 87 0.11 -14.37 1.93
C ILE A 87 1.16 -13.32 2.30
N VAL A 88 2.44 -13.66 2.16
CA VAL A 88 3.54 -12.69 2.16
C VAL A 88 4.16 -12.63 0.77
N GLY A 89 3.97 -11.50 0.11
CA GLY A 89 4.49 -11.19 -1.22
C GLY A 89 5.50 -10.06 -1.18
N LEU A 90 6.80 -10.37 -1.18
CA LEU A 90 7.86 -9.35 -1.24
C LEU A 90 8.60 -9.45 -2.58
N PHE A 91 8.25 -8.57 -3.51
CA PHE A 91 8.57 -8.71 -4.93
C PHE A 91 9.89 -8.05 -5.35
N ALA A 92 10.47 -7.24 -4.48
CA ALA A 92 11.74 -6.56 -4.72
C ALA A 92 12.59 -6.48 -3.44
N ASN A 93 13.91 -6.41 -3.59
CA ASN A 93 14.83 -6.23 -2.44
C ASN A 93 14.62 -4.88 -1.73
N ASN A 94 14.29 -3.83 -2.50
CA ASN A 94 13.89 -2.50 -2.02
C ASN A 94 12.45 -2.23 -2.49
N ALA A 95 12.08 -0.98 -2.77
CA ALA A 95 10.81 -0.70 -3.44
C ALA A 95 10.71 -1.42 -4.78
N MET A 96 9.46 -1.68 -5.17
CA MET A 96 9.11 -2.22 -6.49
C MET A 96 9.51 -1.21 -7.57
N ALA A 97 9.61 -1.66 -8.81
CA ALA A 97 9.80 -0.78 -9.96
C ALA A 97 8.64 0.25 -10.05
N PRO A 98 8.91 1.50 -10.48
CA PRO A 98 7.84 2.44 -10.82
C PRO A 98 6.99 1.87 -11.96
N GLU A 99 5.74 2.31 -12.11
CA GLU A 99 4.82 1.66 -13.05
C GLU A 99 5.35 1.65 -14.49
N GLN A 100 5.92 2.78 -14.92
CA GLN A 100 6.50 2.94 -16.25
C GLN A 100 7.59 1.90 -16.58
N ASP A 101 8.29 1.36 -15.57
CA ASP A 101 9.37 0.38 -15.73
C ASP A 101 8.96 -1.05 -15.29
N ARG A 102 7.76 -1.22 -14.69
CA ARG A 102 7.30 -2.49 -14.11
C ARG A 102 7.23 -3.63 -15.13
N HIS A 103 6.96 -3.30 -16.38
CA HIS A 103 6.93 -4.27 -17.49
C HIS A 103 8.30 -4.91 -17.81
N GLU A 104 9.40 -4.37 -17.30
CA GLU A 104 10.75 -4.94 -17.43
C GLU A 104 11.10 -5.94 -16.31
N THR A 105 10.19 -6.14 -15.35
CA THR A 105 10.38 -7.02 -14.18
C THR A 105 9.41 -8.21 -14.21
N ASP A 106 9.47 -9.07 -13.20
CA ASP A 106 8.47 -10.10 -12.89
C ASP A 106 7.58 -9.70 -11.70
N GLU A 107 7.59 -8.43 -11.31
CA GLU A 107 6.79 -7.89 -10.22
C GLU A 107 5.32 -7.74 -10.62
N PRO A 108 4.36 -8.03 -9.72
CA PRO A 108 2.94 -7.80 -9.98
C PRO A 108 2.61 -6.30 -10.01
N SER A 109 1.55 -5.93 -10.73
CA SER A 109 0.97 -4.59 -10.66
C SER A 109 0.28 -4.35 -9.31
N LEU A 110 0.01 -3.07 -8.99
CA LEU A 110 -0.76 -2.73 -7.79
C LEU A 110 -2.19 -3.29 -7.86
N GLN A 111 -2.78 -3.37 -9.06
CA GLN A 111 -4.07 -4.00 -9.28
C GLN A 111 -4.01 -5.51 -8.97
N GLU A 112 -3.02 -6.23 -9.50
CA GLU A 112 -2.85 -7.67 -9.26
C GLU A 112 -2.64 -7.98 -7.76
N MET A 113 -1.85 -7.15 -7.05
CA MET A 113 -1.74 -7.22 -5.60
C MET A 113 -3.07 -6.98 -4.87
N THR A 114 -3.86 -6.03 -5.35
CA THR A 114 -5.17 -5.70 -4.76
C THR A 114 -6.15 -6.85 -4.91
N GLY A 115 -6.31 -7.40 -6.12
CA GLY A 115 -7.19 -8.53 -6.37
C GLY A 115 -6.80 -9.79 -5.58
N ALA A 116 -5.49 -10.08 -5.48
CA ALA A 116 -5.00 -11.21 -4.69
C ALA A 116 -5.27 -11.03 -3.18
N ALA A 117 -5.08 -9.81 -2.66
CA ALA A 117 -5.36 -9.53 -1.26
C ALA A 117 -6.84 -9.59 -0.91
N LEU A 118 -7.71 -9.03 -1.77
CA LEU A 118 -9.16 -9.13 -1.61
C LEU A 118 -9.59 -10.60 -1.64
N SER A 119 -9.11 -11.39 -2.60
CA SER A 119 -9.42 -12.83 -2.69
C SER A 119 -8.94 -13.65 -1.49
N ALA A 120 -7.82 -13.26 -0.86
CA ALA A 120 -7.32 -13.91 0.36
C ALA A 120 -8.15 -13.52 1.59
N LEU A 121 -8.44 -12.23 1.75
CA LEU A 121 -9.11 -11.68 2.93
C LEU A 121 -10.63 -11.96 2.94
N ASP A 122 -11.26 -12.09 1.77
CA ASP A 122 -12.67 -12.46 1.61
C ASP A 122 -12.98 -13.88 2.13
N GLN A 123 -11.95 -14.71 2.36
CA GLN A 123 -12.12 -16.02 2.99
C GLN A 123 -12.47 -15.93 4.49
N ASN A 124 -12.36 -14.75 5.10
CA ASN A 124 -12.71 -14.53 6.50
C ASN A 124 -14.14 -13.99 6.66
N ASP A 125 -15.03 -14.84 7.18
CA ASP A 125 -16.44 -14.51 7.45
C ASP A 125 -16.63 -13.38 8.50
N GLU A 126 -15.60 -13.02 9.28
CA GLU A 126 -15.64 -11.89 10.23
C GLU A 126 -15.35 -10.53 9.56
N GLY A 127 -14.99 -10.53 8.28
CA GLY A 127 -14.61 -9.34 7.51
C GLY A 127 -13.11 -9.04 7.59
N PHE A 128 -12.71 -7.93 6.97
CA PHE A 128 -11.31 -7.54 6.88
C PHE A 128 -11.10 -6.02 6.87
N PHE A 129 -9.86 -5.62 7.12
CA PHE A 129 -9.37 -4.28 6.86
C PHE A 129 -8.18 -4.37 5.91
N LEU A 130 -8.23 -3.62 4.80
CA LEU A 130 -7.17 -3.57 3.81
C LEU A 130 -6.74 -2.12 3.54
N MET A 131 -5.43 -1.89 3.60
CA MET A 131 -4.82 -0.64 3.15
C MET A 131 -3.98 -0.90 1.89
N VAL A 132 -4.21 -0.10 0.84
CA VAL A 132 -3.51 -0.15 -0.45
C VAL A 132 -2.86 1.20 -0.70
N GLU A 133 -1.56 1.21 -1.01
CA GLU A 133 -0.81 2.45 -1.27
C GLU A 133 -0.15 2.44 -2.66
N GLY A 134 -0.49 3.44 -3.48
CA GLY A 134 0.28 3.84 -4.67
C GLY A 134 1.47 4.72 -4.29
N SER A 135 2.51 4.12 -3.72
CA SER A 135 3.54 4.84 -2.96
C SER A 135 4.40 5.81 -3.78
N GLN A 136 4.61 5.55 -5.08
CA GLN A 136 5.61 6.27 -5.88
C GLN A 136 5.05 7.51 -6.59
N ILE A 137 3.75 7.80 -6.47
CA ILE A 137 3.17 9.10 -6.91
C ILE A 137 3.88 10.24 -6.17
N ASP A 138 4.14 10.07 -4.87
CA ASP A 138 4.93 11.01 -4.06
C ASP A 138 6.37 11.15 -4.58
N TRP A 139 7.03 10.03 -4.92
CA TRP A 139 8.42 10.04 -5.38
C TRP A 139 8.56 10.73 -6.73
N ALA A 140 7.62 10.48 -7.64
CA ALA A 140 7.51 11.19 -8.91
C ALA A 140 7.28 12.69 -8.70
N GLY A 141 6.41 13.06 -7.75
CA GLY A 141 6.18 14.44 -7.36
C GLY A 141 7.44 15.12 -6.80
N HIS A 142 8.24 14.42 -6.00
CA HIS A 142 9.53 14.92 -5.52
C HIS A 142 10.54 15.10 -6.66
N ALA A 143 10.50 14.23 -7.67
CA ALA A 143 11.34 14.30 -8.85
C ALA A 143 10.88 15.34 -9.88
N ASN A 144 9.67 15.91 -9.71
CA ASN A 144 8.98 16.72 -10.71
C ASN A 144 8.89 16.01 -12.07
N ASP A 145 8.68 14.69 -12.03
CA ASP A 145 8.57 13.84 -13.21
C ASP A 145 7.10 13.59 -13.53
N TYR A 146 6.62 14.23 -14.59
CA TYR A 146 5.22 14.17 -14.99
C TYR A 146 4.82 12.78 -15.51
N ASP A 147 5.67 12.15 -16.32
CA ASP A 147 5.33 10.86 -16.94
C ASP A 147 5.28 9.77 -15.86
N TRP A 148 6.23 9.80 -14.92
CA TRP A 148 6.20 8.91 -13.76
C TRP A 148 4.98 9.17 -12.87
N ALA A 149 4.67 10.43 -12.55
CA ALA A 149 3.52 10.74 -11.69
C ALA A 149 2.19 10.27 -12.31
N MET A 150 2.02 10.45 -13.61
CA MET A 150 0.81 10.03 -14.32
C MET A 150 0.69 8.52 -14.43
N THR A 151 1.78 7.80 -14.72
CA THR A 151 1.74 6.33 -14.84
C THR A 151 1.50 5.64 -13.49
N ASP A 152 2.12 6.10 -12.41
CA ASP A 152 1.83 5.57 -11.07
C ASP A 152 0.43 5.96 -10.56
N THR A 153 -0.11 7.11 -10.99
CA THR A 153 -1.52 7.47 -10.73
C THR A 153 -2.48 6.54 -11.48
N GLU A 154 -2.19 6.19 -12.73
CA GLU A 154 -2.97 5.23 -13.53
C GLU A 154 -2.95 3.83 -12.89
N ALA A 155 -1.79 3.38 -12.38
CA ALA A 155 -1.71 2.12 -11.63
C ALA A 155 -2.55 2.12 -10.34
N PHE A 156 -2.56 3.26 -9.63
CA PHE A 156 -3.41 3.42 -8.45
C PHE A 156 -4.90 3.45 -8.82
N GLU A 157 -5.28 4.11 -9.91
CA GLU A 157 -6.65 4.09 -10.43
C GLU A 157 -7.11 2.66 -10.76
N ALA A 158 -6.27 1.85 -11.41
CA ALA A 158 -6.59 0.46 -11.72
C ALA A 158 -6.83 -0.38 -10.45
N ALA A 159 -6.02 -0.19 -9.41
CA ALA A 159 -6.22 -0.84 -8.11
C ALA A 159 -7.48 -0.33 -7.38
N TYR A 160 -7.78 0.96 -7.49
CA TYR A 160 -9.01 1.54 -6.94
C TYR A 160 -10.26 0.98 -7.63
N ILE A 161 -10.24 0.81 -8.96
CA ILE A 161 -11.32 0.18 -9.72
C ILE A 161 -11.55 -1.25 -9.24
N GLU A 162 -10.49 -2.05 -9.06
CA GLU A 162 -10.58 -3.41 -8.52
C GLU A 162 -11.31 -3.44 -7.15
N ALA A 163 -10.95 -2.54 -6.24
CA ALA A 163 -11.59 -2.44 -4.93
C ALA A 163 -13.06 -1.98 -5.01
N ILE A 164 -13.39 -1.09 -5.95
CA ILE A 164 -14.77 -0.65 -6.19
C ILE A 164 -15.61 -1.77 -6.79
N GLU A 165 -15.08 -2.52 -7.75
CA GLU A 165 -15.77 -3.67 -8.35
C GLU A 165 -16.07 -4.73 -7.28
N PHE A 166 -15.09 -5.07 -6.44
CA PHE A 166 -15.30 -5.93 -5.27
C PHE A 166 -16.41 -5.39 -4.36
N ALA A 167 -16.37 -4.10 -4.01
CA ALA A 167 -17.34 -3.51 -3.11
C ALA A 167 -18.77 -3.43 -3.69
N ILE A 168 -18.90 -3.32 -5.02
CA ILE A 168 -20.19 -3.40 -5.71
C ILE A 168 -20.78 -4.81 -5.60
N GLU A 169 -19.94 -5.85 -5.70
CA GLU A 169 -20.37 -7.25 -5.63
C GLU A 169 -20.68 -7.69 -4.20
N ASP A 170 -19.86 -7.27 -3.23
CA ASP A 170 -20.00 -7.61 -1.82
C ASP A 170 -21.15 -6.86 -1.12
N GLU A 171 -21.48 -5.65 -1.58
CA GLU A 171 -22.51 -4.73 -1.04
C GLU A 171 -22.31 -4.27 0.42
N GLU A 172 -21.43 -4.93 1.20
CA GLU A 172 -21.13 -4.64 2.61
C GLU A 172 -19.75 -3.96 2.80
N THR A 173 -18.99 -3.77 1.72
CA THR A 173 -17.65 -3.17 1.75
C THR A 173 -17.67 -1.64 1.62
N LEU A 174 -17.00 -0.96 2.55
CA LEU A 174 -16.67 0.46 2.46
C LEU A 174 -15.29 0.66 1.83
N VAL A 175 -15.22 1.41 0.74
CA VAL A 175 -13.97 1.86 0.11
C VAL A 175 -13.75 3.34 0.42
N VAL A 176 -12.58 3.70 0.93
CA VAL A 176 -12.16 5.09 1.16
C VAL A 176 -10.84 5.34 0.45
N MET A 177 -10.80 6.35 -0.42
CA MET A 177 -9.60 6.81 -1.12
C MET A 177 -9.22 8.20 -0.62
N ALA A 178 -7.97 8.36 -0.21
CA ALA A 178 -7.40 9.61 0.26
C ALA A 178 -5.90 9.68 -0.10
N SER A 179 -5.33 10.88 -0.02
CA SER A 179 -3.87 11.09 -0.02
C SER A 179 -3.40 11.47 1.37
N ASP A 180 -2.13 11.23 1.69
CA ASP A 180 -1.50 11.72 2.91
C ASP A 180 -1.13 13.21 2.82
N HIS A 181 -0.69 13.65 1.64
CA HIS A 181 -0.48 15.05 1.26
C HIS A 181 -0.34 15.20 -0.27
N ASP A 182 -0.17 16.44 -0.75
CA ASP A 182 0.26 16.74 -2.12
C ASP A 182 1.78 16.88 -2.18
N THR A 183 2.38 16.54 -3.32
CA THR A 183 3.84 16.63 -3.53
C THR A 183 4.18 17.28 -4.86
N GLY A 184 5.14 18.21 -4.84
CA GLY A 184 5.62 18.96 -6.01
C GLY A 184 4.71 20.12 -6.43
N GLY A 185 3.42 20.05 -6.10
CA GLY A 185 2.40 21.03 -6.50
C GLY A 185 2.32 21.16 -8.02
N LEU A 186 2.07 20.02 -8.68
CA LEU A 186 1.87 19.92 -10.12
C LEU A 186 0.64 20.74 -10.55
N ALA A 187 0.80 21.53 -11.60
CA ALA A 187 -0.28 22.25 -12.25
C ALA A 187 -0.04 22.32 -13.76
N LEU A 188 -1.05 22.73 -14.52
CA LEU A 188 -0.90 23.11 -15.91
C LEU A 188 -0.77 24.64 -16.02
N ASP A 189 0.19 25.11 -16.81
CA ASP A 189 0.27 26.53 -17.17
C ASP A 189 -0.80 26.91 -18.20
N GLY A 190 -0.85 28.19 -18.59
CA GLY A 190 -1.82 28.68 -19.57
C GLY A 190 -1.66 28.12 -21.00
N ASN A 191 -0.67 27.26 -21.24
CA ASN A 191 -0.42 26.57 -22.50
C ASN A 191 -0.47 25.04 -22.33
N ASP A 192 -1.09 24.54 -21.26
CA ASP A 192 -1.23 23.11 -20.95
C ASP A 192 0.12 22.38 -20.71
N ASN A 193 1.18 23.10 -20.35
CA ASN A 193 2.43 22.44 -19.95
C ASN A 193 2.40 22.11 -18.44
N PRO A 194 2.90 20.93 -18.03
CA PRO A 194 3.07 20.63 -16.62
C PRO A 194 4.12 21.56 -16.01
N VAL A 195 3.76 22.19 -14.89
CA VAL A 195 4.62 23.05 -14.09
C VAL A 195 4.56 22.63 -12.63
N TRP A 196 5.68 22.79 -11.93
CA TRP A 196 5.86 22.37 -10.55
C TRP A 196 6.22 23.57 -9.69
N SER A 197 5.67 23.62 -8.48
CA SER A 197 5.88 24.74 -7.55
C SER A 197 7.04 24.50 -6.57
N THR A 198 7.36 23.23 -6.29
CA THR A 198 8.38 22.80 -5.33
C THR A 198 8.91 21.42 -5.72
N THR A 199 9.83 20.87 -4.93
CA THR A 199 10.27 19.46 -4.98
C THR A 199 9.98 18.77 -3.63
N ASN A 200 9.04 19.30 -2.86
CA ASN A 200 8.65 18.83 -1.53
C ASN A 200 7.13 18.79 -1.44
N HIS A 201 6.60 18.37 -0.29
CA HIS A 201 5.17 18.38 -0.04
C HIS A 201 4.63 19.82 -0.04
N THR A 202 3.37 19.96 -0.41
CA THR A 202 2.63 21.23 -0.27
C THR A 202 1.56 21.11 0.82
N GLY A 203 0.97 22.24 1.21
CA GLY A 203 -0.07 22.31 2.24
C GLY A 203 -1.47 22.45 1.67
N VAL A 204 -1.72 21.98 0.44
CA VAL A 204 -3.06 22.02 -0.15
C VAL A 204 -3.97 20.96 0.48
N ASP A 205 -5.27 21.23 0.50
CA ASP A 205 -6.26 20.24 0.88
C ASP A 205 -6.26 19.10 -0.15
N VAL A 206 -6.27 17.85 0.34
CA VAL A 206 -6.35 16.65 -0.50
C VAL A 206 -7.78 16.14 -0.55
N PRO A 207 -8.26 15.64 -1.71
CA PRO A 207 -9.61 15.11 -1.83
C PRO A 207 -9.71 13.75 -1.11
N VAL A 208 -10.89 13.49 -0.55
CA VAL A 208 -11.29 12.18 -0.03
C VAL A 208 -12.50 11.72 -0.82
N TYR A 209 -12.44 10.49 -1.33
CA TYR A 209 -13.55 9.83 -1.99
C TYR A 209 -13.94 8.60 -1.19
N SER A 210 -15.23 8.26 -1.20
CA SER A 210 -15.72 7.08 -0.52
C SER A 210 -16.89 6.45 -1.27
N PHE A 211 -17.05 5.13 -1.11
CA PHE A 211 -18.08 4.32 -1.76
C PHE A 211 -18.50 3.18 -0.81
N GLY A 212 -19.76 2.77 -0.89
CA GLY A 212 -20.30 1.68 -0.06
C GLY A 212 -20.96 2.16 1.24
N PRO A 213 -21.32 1.22 2.13
CA PRO A 213 -21.99 1.51 3.41
C PRO A 213 -21.19 2.48 4.29
N GLY A 214 -21.86 3.51 4.84
CA GLY A 214 -21.22 4.50 5.72
C GLY A 214 -20.39 5.57 5.01
N SER A 215 -20.32 5.56 3.66
CA SER A 215 -19.59 6.56 2.86
C SER A 215 -20.05 8.00 3.10
N GLU A 216 -21.32 8.22 3.50
CA GLU A 216 -21.82 9.55 3.85
C GLU A 216 -21.08 10.19 5.03
N GLN A 217 -20.41 9.38 5.87
CA GLN A 217 -19.58 9.86 6.96
C GLN A 217 -18.33 10.60 6.45
N PHE A 218 -17.93 10.46 5.19
CA PHE A 218 -16.70 11.06 4.63
C PHE A 218 -16.98 12.30 3.77
N GLY A 219 -18.20 12.86 3.84
CA GLY A 219 -18.53 14.13 3.21
C GLY A 219 -18.00 15.36 3.96
N GLY A 220 -17.60 16.39 3.21
CA GLY A 220 -17.27 17.72 3.75
C GLY A 220 -15.82 17.91 4.17
N LEU A 221 -15.53 19.07 4.79
CA LEU A 221 -14.19 19.40 5.30
C LEU A 221 -13.90 18.60 6.57
N MET A 222 -12.72 17.99 6.65
CA MET A 222 -12.27 17.23 7.81
C MET A 222 -10.75 17.31 7.98
N ASP A 223 -10.28 16.98 9.19
CA ASP A 223 -8.87 16.81 9.47
C ASP A 223 -8.44 15.36 9.18
N ASN A 224 -7.17 15.13 8.84
CA ASN A 224 -6.65 13.77 8.58
C ASN A 224 -6.83 12.85 9.81
N THR A 225 -6.87 13.40 11.02
CA THR A 225 -7.14 12.65 12.25
C THR A 225 -8.59 12.20 12.42
N ASP A 226 -9.52 12.67 11.58
CA ASP A 226 -10.90 12.21 11.55
C ASP A 226 -11.07 10.92 10.75
N LEU A 227 -10.23 10.69 9.73
CA LEU A 227 -10.29 9.48 8.89
C LEU A 227 -10.19 8.18 9.69
N PRO A 228 -9.15 7.94 10.53
CA PRO A 228 -9.06 6.69 11.28
C PRO A 228 -10.24 6.51 12.25
N LYS A 229 -10.78 7.59 12.82
CA LYS A 229 -11.94 7.52 13.71
C LYS A 229 -13.22 7.12 12.95
N ARG A 230 -13.42 7.64 11.75
CA ARG A 230 -14.57 7.30 10.89
C ARG A 230 -14.45 5.88 10.35
N ILE A 231 -13.25 5.45 9.96
CA ILE A 231 -12.97 4.06 9.56
C ILE A 231 -13.24 3.10 10.72
N ALA A 232 -12.71 3.38 11.92
CA ALA A 232 -12.95 2.55 13.09
C ALA A 232 -14.44 2.48 13.47
N ASN A 233 -15.17 3.59 13.34
CA ASN A 233 -16.63 3.60 13.53
C ASN A 233 -17.35 2.71 12.51
N ALA A 234 -16.97 2.76 11.23
CA ALA A 234 -17.56 1.92 10.20
C ALA A 234 -17.30 0.41 10.43
N LEU A 235 -16.17 0.08 11.05
CA LEU A 235 -15.81 -1.29 11.44
C LEU A 235 -16.36 -1.72 12.81
N ASP A 236 -17.07 -0.86 13.54
CA ASP A 236 -17.50 -1.08 14.93
C ASP A 236 -16.35 -1.41 15.91
N ILE A 237 -15.22 -0.72 15.76
CA ILE A 237 -14.00 -0.88 16.58
C ILE A 237 -13.74 0.39 17.41
N GLU A 238 -13.33 0.21 18.67
CA GLU A 238 -12.84 1.31 19.52
C GLU A 238 -11.33 1.55 19.33
N LEU A 239 -10.93 2.82 19.17
CA LEU A 239 -9.53 3.29 19.07
C LEU A 239 -8.92 3.67 20.43
#